data_AF-A0A9E7PMP0-F1
#
_entry.id   AF-A0A9E7PMP0-F1
#
_cell.length_a   1.000
_cell.length_b   1.000
_cell.length_c   1.000
_cell.angle_alpha   90.00
_cell.angle_beta   90.00
_cell.angle_gamma   90.00
#
_symmetry.space_group_name_H-M   'P 1'
#
loop_
_entity.id
_entity.type
_entity.pdbx_description
1 polymer ?
#
loop_
_entity_poly.entity_id
_entity_poly.type
_entity_poly.pdbx_seq_one_letter_code
_entity_poly.pdbx_strand_id
1 'polypeptide(L)' 'MKVLEEISAQVDDELLLSEESIRKKIIEIRLEYENGNINQEDYSQINRDLRERLAAAMQD' A
#
# COMPACT_ATOMS: atom_id res chain seq x y z
N MET A 1 3.56 -16.47 7.56
CA MET A 1 2.71 -15.29 7.81
C MET A 1 3.52 -14.15 8.45
N LYS A 2 4.76 -13.89 8.00
CA LYS A 2 5.62 -12.79 8.50
C LYS A 2 5.72 -11.61 7.52
N VAL A 3 5.61 -11.89 6.23
CA VAL A 3 5.74 -10.88 5.15
C VAL A 3 4.59 -9.87 5.18
N LEU A 4 3.36 -10.33 5.43
CA LEU A 4 2.18 -9.46 5.56
C LEU A 4 2.30 -8.48 6.74
N GLU A 5 2.82 -8.94 7.87
CA GLU A 5 3.06 -8.08 9.03
C GLU A 5 4.15 -7.05 8.75
N GLU A 6 5.24 -7.43 8.06
CA GLU A 6 6.30 -6.48 7.69
C GLU A 6 5.83 -5.44 6.66
N ILE A 7 5.00 -5.82 5.69
CA ILE A 7 4.49 -4.88 4.68
C ILE A 7 3.40 -3.96 5.26
N SER A 8 2.47 -4.49 6.07
CA SER A 8 1.51 -3.64 6.79
C SER A 8 2.22 -2.71 7.77
N ALA A 9 3.21 -3.19 8.50
CA ALA A 9 4.02 -2.35 9.38
C ALA A 9 4.77 -1.27 8.58
N GLN A 10 5.29 -1.57 7.38
CA GLN A 10 5.89 -0.54 6.53
C GLN A 10 4.87 0.49 6.02
N VAL A 11 3.62 0.08 5.74
CA VAL A 11 2.53 0.98 5.34
C VAL A 11 2.01 1.83 6.50
N ASP A 12 2.14 1.36 7.74
CA ASP A 12 1.78 2.10 8.95
C ASP A 12 2.94 2.96 9.51
N ASP A 13 4.20 2.51 9.40
CA ASP A 13 5.40 3.24 9.82
C ASP A 13 5.73 4.37 8.85
N GLU A 14 5.54 4.17 7.54
CA GLU A 14 5.49 5.29 6.59
C GLU A 14 4.18 6.02 6.80
N LEU A 15 4.17 7.05 7.66
CA LEU A 15 3.07 7.99 7.79
C LEU A 15 2.69 8.56 6.40
N LEU A 16 1.76 7.90 5.72
CA LEU A 16 1.23 8.28 4.41
C LEU A 16 0.26 9.46 4.58
N LEU A 17 0.82 10.61 4.93
CA LEU A 17 0.10 11.84 5.27
C LEU A 17 -0.28 12.70 4.05
N SER A 18 0.20 12.34 2.86
CA SER A 18 -0.06 13.11 1.65
C SER A 18 -0.53 12.22 0.50
N GLU A 19 -1.34 12.80 -0.39
CA GLU A 19 -1.76 12.18 -1.65
C GLU A 19 -0.55 11.62 -2.44
N GLU A 20 0.54 12.37 -2.50
CA GLU A 20 1.75 11.99 -3.23
C GLU A 20 2.41 10.74 -2.63
N SER A 21 2.53 10.67 -1.29
CA SER A 21 3.07 9.50 -0.60
C SER A 21 2.23 8.26 -0.85
N ILE A 22 0.90 8.38 -0.78
CA ILE A 22 -0.01 7.25 -1.01
C ILE A 22 0.09 6.75 -2.45
N ARG A 23 0.13 7.66 -3.44
CA ARG A 23 0.32 7.30 -4.85
C ARG A 23 1.63 6.59 -5.09
N LYS A 24 2.72 7.05 -4.47
CA LYS A 24 4.02 6.39 -4.55
C LYS A 24 3.94 4.96 -3.99
N LYS A 25 3.27 4.75 -2.86
CA LYS A 25 3.14 3.42 -2.26
C LYS A 25 2.32 2.45 -3.09
N ILE A 26 1.26 2.92 -3.76
CA ILE A 26 0.48 2.12 -4.72
C ILE A 26 1.37 1.62 -5.87
N ILE A 27 2.28 2.47 -6.36
CA ILE A 27 3.23 2.10 -7.41
C ILE A 27 4.23 1.05 -6.89
N GLU A 28 4.80 1.25 -5.69
CA GLU A 28 5.71 0.30 -5.07
C GLU A 28 5.07 -1.09 -4.90
N ILE A 29 3.88 -1.16 -4.32
CA ILE A 29 3.16 -2.44 -4.12
C ILE A 29 2.79 -3.10 -5.44
N ARG A 30 2.50 -2.32 -6.49
CA ARG A 30 2.31 -2.87 -7.84
C ARG A 30 3.59 -3.50 -8.39
N LEU A 31 4.74 -2.85 -8.21
CA LEU A 31 6.03 -3.40 -8.65
C LEU A 31 6.36 -4.68 -7.88
N GLU A 32 6.12 -4.73 -6.58
CA GLU A 32 6.31 -5.94 -5.77
C GLU A 32 5.43 -7.10 -6.26
N TYR A 33 4.19 -6.81 -6.67
CA TYR A 33 3.30 -7.82 -7.27
C TYR A 33 3.79 -8.28 -8.65
N GLU A 34 4.18 -7.35 -9.52
CA GLU A 34 4.70 -7.66 -10.86
C GLU A 34 6.03 -8.45 -10.78
N ASN A 35 6.84 -8.22 -9.75
CA ASN A 35 8.06 -8.98 -9.47
C ASN A 35 7.78 -10.36 -8.83
N GLY A 36 6.53 -10.66 -8.45
CA GLY A 36 6.15 -11.91 -7.81
C GLY A 36 6.55 -12.01 -6.33
N ASN A 37 6.91 -10.90 -5.69
CA ASN A 37 7.30 -10.84 -4.29
C ASN A 37 6.09 -10.89 -3.34
N ILE A 38 4.92 -10.46 -3.82
CA ILE A 38 3.64 -10.58 -3.12
C ILE A 38 2.63 -11.33 -3.97
N ASN A 39 1.72 -12.03 -3.32
CA ASN A 39 0.65 -12.76 -4.00
C ASN A 39 -0.52 -11.82 -4.35
N GLN A 40 -1.47 -12.33 -5.15
CA GLN A 40 -2.62 -11.54 -5.61
C GLN A 40 -3.56 -11.12 -4.47
N GLU A 41 -3.71 -11.94 -3.43
CA GLU A 41 -4.57 -11.66 -2.28
C GLU A 41 -4.01 -10.49 -1.46
N ASP A 42 -2.73 -10.56 -1.12
CA ASP A 42 -1.98 -9.52 -0.40
C ASP A 42 -2.00 -8.20 -1.19
N TYR A 43 -1.70 -8.27 -2.50
CA TYR A 43 -1.77 -7.10 -3.38
C TYR A 43 -3.16 -6.45 -3.38
N SER A 44 -4.21 -7.27 -3.49
CA SER A 44 -5.59 -6.77 -3.55
C SER A 44 -6.00 -6.10 -2.23
N GLN A 45 -5.59 -6.65 -1.10
CA GLN A 45 -5.88 -6.08 0.21
C GLN A 45 -5.13 -4.75 0.42
N ILE A 46 -3.82 -4.73 0.22
CA ILE A 46 -3.00 -3.53 0.42
C ILE A 46 -3.40 -2.40 -0.55
N ASN A 47 -3.66 -2.73 -1.82
CA ASN A 47 -4.06 -1.73 -2.82
C ASN A 47 -5.45 -1.13 -2.51
N ARG A 48 -6.37 -1.91 -1.93
CA ARG A 48 -7.66 -1.39 -1.47
C ARG A 48 -7.47 -0.39 -0.33
N ASP A 49 -6.71 -0.75 0.70
CA ASP A 49 -6.48 0.10 1.87
C ASP A 49 -5.78 1.41 1.47
N LEU A 50 -4.80 1.35 0.57
CA LEU A 50 -4.13 2.54 0.04
C LEU A 50 -5.08 3.43 -0.79
N ARG A 51 -5.99 2.84 -1.57
CA ARG A 51 -6.99 3.62 -2.33
C ARG A 51 -8.03 4.29 -1.44
N GLU A 52 -8.43 3.64 -0.35
CA GLU A 52 -9.32 4.24 0.64
C GLU A 52 -8.65 5.42 1.35
N ARG A 53 -7.38 5.26 1.76
CA ARG A 53 -6.58 6.37 2.32
C ARG A 53 -6.41 7.51 1.31
N LEU A 54 -6.17 7.21 0.04
CA LEU A 54 -6.07 8.22 -1.03
C LEU A 54 -7.37 9.01 -1.18
N ALA A 55 -8.51 8.32 -1.17
CA ALA A 55 -9.81 8.96 -1.28
C ALA A 55 -10.11 9.87 -0.08
N ALA A 56 -9.72 9.46 1.12
CA ALA A 56 -9.85 10.29 2.32
C ALA A 56 -8.94 11.53 2.26
N ALA A 57 -7.69 11.37 1.82
CA ALA A 57 -6.72 12.48 1.70
C ALA A 57 -7.08 13.52 0.61
N MET A 58 -7.92 13.16 -0.36
CA MET A 58 -8.41 14.08 -1.40
C MET A 58 -9.70 14.84 -1.00
N GLN A 59 -10.32 14.50 0.14
CA GLN A 59 -11.55 15.15 0.62
C GLN A 59 -11.31 16.27 1.65
N ASP A 60 -10.09 16.37 2.21
CA ASP A 60 -9.60 17.51 3.00
C ASP A 60 -9.02 18.62 2.09
#